data_AF-A0A4Y9SKH5-F1
#
_entry.id   AF-A0A4Y9SKH5-F1
#
_cell.length_a   1.000
_cell.length_b   1.000
_cell.length_c   1.000
_cell.angle_alpha   90.00
_cell.angle_beta   90.00
_cell.angle_gamma   90.00
#
_symmetry.space_group_name_H-M   'P 1'
#
loop_
_entity.id
_entity.type
_entity.pdbx_description
1 polymer ?
#
loop_
_entity_poly.entity_id
_entity_poly.type
_entity_poly.pdbx_seq_one_letter_code
_entity_poly.pdbx_strand_id
1 'polypeptide(L)' 'MAFFERRTRLDDAMIVENAIWLVGQSGLGAALYYMHKKGISRDVSERVIIGPEYRRSYFRAQAH' A
#
# COMPACT_ATOMS: atom_id res chain seq x y z
N MET A 1 -22.98 -16.43 0.20
CA MET A 1 -21.65 -15.88 0.52
C MET A 1 -21.07 -15.31 -0.77
N ALA A 2 -21.18 -13.99 -0.96
CA ALA A 2 -20.95 -13.36 -2.26
C ALA A 2 -19.45 -13.36 -2.63
N PHE A 3 -19.18 -13.86 -3.82
CA PHE A 3 -17.88 -14.15 -4.42
C PHE A 3 -17.28 -12.91 -5.13
N PHE A 4 -17.60 -11.70 -4.68
CA PHE A 4 -17.38 -10.45 -5.43
C PHE A 4 -16.95 -9.27 -4.54
N GLU A 5 -15.69 -9.26 -4.10
CA GLU A 5 -14.98 -8.01 -3.75
C GLU A 5 -13.55 -7.98 -4.32
N ARG A 6 -13.33 -8.62 -5.48
CA ARG A 6 -12.05 -8.60 -6.21
C ARG A 6 -11.84 -7.36 -7.09
N ARG A 7 -12.47 -6.24 -6.72
CA ARG A 7 -12.05 -4.92 -7.21
C ARG A 7 -11.56 -4.19 -5.98
N THR A 8 -10.24 -4.24 -5.76
CA THR A 8 -9.54 -3.24 -4.96
C THR A 8 -10.20 -1.91 -5.28
N ARG A 9 -10.91 -1.30 -4.33
CA ARG A 9 -11.62 -0.06 -4.63
C ARG A 9 -10.55 0.93 -5.06
N LEU A 10 -10.84 1.81 -6.01
CA LEU A 10 -9.86 2.81 -6.48
C LEU A 10 -9.23 3.56 -5.29
N ASP A 11 -10.03 3.76 -4.23
CA ASP A 11 -9.60 4.31 -2.95
C ASP A 11 -8.47 3.50 -2.29
N ASP A 12 -8.56 2.17 -2.26
CA ASP A 12 -7.53 1.29 -1.68
C ASP A 12 -6.22 1.35 -2.47
N ALA A 13 -6.30 1.44 -3.81
CA ALA A 13 -5.12 1.59 -4.65
C ALA A 13 -4.41 2.93 -4.39
N MET A 14 -5.16 4.02 -4.26
CA MET A 14 -4.61 5.33 -3.89
C MET A 14 -4.01 5.34 -2.48
N ILE A 15 -4.63 4.64 -1.54
CA ILE A 15 -4.09 4.49 -0.18
C ILE A 15 -2.73 3.79 -0.23
N VAL A 16 -2.62 2.71 -1.01
CA VAL A 16 -1.35 1.98 -1.19
C VAL A 16 -0.29 2.85 -1.85
N GLU A 17 -0.63 3.61 -2.90
CA GLU A 17 0.31 4.48 -3.60
C GLU A 17 0.86 5.59 -2.67
N ASN A 18 -0.01 6.24 -1.90
CA ASN A 18 0.39 7.21 -0.88
C ASN A 18 1.26 6.59 0.22
N ALA A 19 0.95 5.36 0.61
CA ALA A 19 1.77 4.63 1.58
C ALA A 19 3.17 4.34 1.04
N ILE A 20 3.30 3.94 -0.23
CA ILE A 20 4.59 3.71 -0.90
C ILE A 20 5.42 5.00 -0.91
N TRP A 21 4.80 6.13 -1.26
CA TRP A 21 5.47 7.43 -1.21
C TRP A 21 5.93 7.79 0.22
N LEU A 22 5.09 7.54 1.23
CA LEU A 22 5.43 7.75 2.64
C LEU A 22 6.62 6.90 3.10
N VAL A 23 6.83 5.71 2.54
CA VAL A 23 8.03 4.91 2.87
C VAL A 23 9.31 5.66 2.50
N GLY A 24 9.33 6.33 1.34
CA GLY A 24 10.50 7.09 0.88
C GLY A 24 10.78 8.36 1.69
N GLN A 25 9.77 8.92 2.37
CA GLN A 25 9.88 10.18 3.12
C GLN A 25 10.04 9.98 4.63
N SER A 26 9.29 9.06 5.22
CA SER A 26 9.12 8.92 6.68
C SER A 26 9.34 7.49 7.18
N GLY A 27 9.70 6.58 6.29
CA GLY A 27 10.00 5.19 6.62
C GLY A 27 8.76 4.29 6.70
N LEU A 28 9.04 3.00 6.86
CA LEU A 28 8.06 1.92 6.73
C LEU A 28 6.95 1.99 7.79
N GLY A 29 7.27 2.44 9.01
CA GLY A 29 6.29 2.58 10.09
C GLY A 29 5.19 3.61 9.80
N ALA A 30 5.53 4.74 9.17
CA ALA A 30 4.57 5.78 8.82
C ALA A 30 3.59 5.30 7.73
N ALA A 31 4.10 4.56 6.75
CA ALA A 31 3.29 3.96 5.69
C ALA A 31 2.30 2.93 6.23
N LEU A 32 2.75 2.02 7.11
CA LEU A 32 1.87 1.03 7.75
C LEU A 32 0.79 1.69 8.62
N TYR A 33 1.17 2.71 9.39
CA TYR A 33 0.23 3.46 10.22
C TYR A 33 -0.84 4.18 9.37
N TYR A 34 -0.44 4.78 8.26
CA TYR A 34 -1.36 5.44 7.33
C TYR A 34 -2.40 4.47 6.75
N MET A 35 -1.96 3.30 6.27
CA MET A 35 -2.88 2.32 5.69
C MET A 35 -3.83 1.75 6.75
N HIS A 36 -3.34 1.50 7.97
CA HIS A 36 -4.21 1.13 9.09
C HIS A 36 -5.25 2.20 9.40
N LYS A 37 -4.87 3.49 9.43
CA LYS A 37 -5.81 4.60 9.64
C LYS A 37 -6.87 4.71 8.56
N LYS A 38 -6.59 4.22 7.35
CA LYS A 38 -7.52 4.19 6.21
C LYS A 38 -8.38 2.92 6.15
N GLY A 39 -8.25 2.02 7.11
CA GLY A 39 -9.06 0.81 7.22
C GLY A 39 -8.47 -0.41 6.52
N ILE A 40 -7.25 -0.32 5.99
CA ILE A 40 -6.53 -1.48 5.48
C ILE A 40 -5.96 -2.26 6.65
N SER A 41 -6.21 -3.58 6.70
CA SER A 41 -5.68 -4.41 7.78
C SER A 41 -4.15 -4.44 7.77
N ARG A 42 -3.56 -4.63 8.95
CA ARG A 42 -2.11 -4.71 9.09
C ARG A 42 -1.50 -5.84 8.23
N ASP A 43 -2.16 -6.99 8.17
CA ASP A 43 -1.69 -8.13 7.36
C ASP A 43 -1.65 -7.82 5.86
N VAL A 44 -2.67 -7.12 5.35
CA VAL A 44 -2.69 -6.66 3.95
C VAL A 44 -1.61 -5.61 3.74
N SER A 45 -1.45 -4.71 4.71
CA SER A 45 -0.47 -3.63 4.66
C SER A 45 0.98 -4.13 4.55
N GLU A 46 1.32 -5.10 5.39
CA GLU A 46 2.64 -5.73 5.40
C GLU A 46 2.88 -6.54 4.12
N ARG A 47 1.89 -7.28 3.63
CA ARG A 47 2.00 -8.01 2.35
C ARG A 47 2.20 -7.10 1.16
N VAL A 48 1.54 -5.95 1.13
CA VAL A 48 1.68 -4.97 0.05
C VAL A 48 3.08 -4.37 0.08
N ILE A 49 3.55 -3.88 1.23
CA ILE A 49 4.85 -3.19 1.36
C ILE A 49 6.05 -4.15 1.27
N ILE A 50 5.90 -5.41 1.69
CA ILE A 50 6.98 -6.41 1.62
C ILE A 50 6.91 -7.20 0.29
N GLY A 51 5.77 -7.13 -0.39
CA GLY A 51 5.48 -7.88 -1.60
C GLY A 51 6.28 -7.43 -2.83
N PRO A 52 6.37 -8.30 -3.85
CA PRO A 52 7.04 -7.98 -5.11
C PRO A 52 6.40 -6.78 -5.85
N GLU A 53 5.13 -6.48 -5.58
CA GLU A 53 4.41 -5.34 -6.15
C GLU A 53 4.91 -4.00 -5.60
N TYR A 54 5.15 -3.88 -4.29
CA TYR A 54 5.83 -2.72 -3.71
C TYR A 54 7.19 -2.51 -4.35
N ARG A 55 7.96 -3.60 -4.50
CA ARG A 55 9.31 -3.51 -5.07
C ARG A 55 9.27 -2.91 -6.49
N ARG A 56 8.31 -3.31 -7.32
CA ARG A 56 8.10 -2.73 -8.67
C ARG A 56 7.68 -1.25 -8.62
N SER A 57 6.69 -0.92 -7.79
CA SER A 57 6.18 0.46 -7.70
C SER A 57 7.18 1.44 -7.08
N TYR A 58 7.93 1.01 -6.07
CA TYR A 58 8.98 1.81 -5.43
C TYR A 58 10.12 2.13 -6.41
N PHE A 59 10.61 1.14 -7.16
CA PHE A 59 11.67 1.39 -8.16
C PHE A 59 11.17 2.25 -9.33
N ARG A 60 9.89 2.14 -9.71
CA ARG A 60 9.31 3.04 -10.72
C ARG A 60 9.19 4.48 -10.20
N ALA A 61 8.81 4.66 -8.94
CA ALA A 61 8.68 5.98 -8.31
C ALA A 61 10.04 6.68 -8.11
N GLN A 62 11.14 5.93 -7.94
CA GLN A 62 12.50 6.50 -7.84
C GLN A 62 13.19 6.76 -9.18
N ALA A 63 12.64 6.26 -10.29
CA ALA A 63 13.20 6.46 -11.63
C ALA A 63 12.83 7.82 -12.26
N HIS A 64 12.04 8.64 -11.55
CA HIS A 64 11.63 9.99 -11.90
C HIS A 64 12.20 11.00 -10.89
#